data_AF-A0A158QAZ9-F1
#
_entry.id   AF-A0A158QAZ9-F1
#
_cell.length_a   1.000
_cell.length_b   1.000
_cell.length_c   1.000
_cell.angle_alpha   90.00
_cell.angle_beta   90.00
_cell.angle_gamma   90.00
#
_symmetry.space_group_name_H-M   'P 1'
#
loop_
_entity.id
_entity.type
_entity.pdbx_description
1 polymer ?
#
loop_
_entity_poly.entity_id
_entity_poly.type
_entity_poly.pdbx_seq_one_letter_code
_entity_poly.pdbx_strand_id
1 'polypeptide(L)'
;MAFTFAALCYLIALIAVAFCIFFAIFTFICIDELKTEYKNPIEQCRILNQLILPEYLLHFGFSSLFVFSMQWGGVIWNAPLIAYHIHRYMNRPVMSDSGIYDPTTIMSQSELQNALREGWIKLGFYLISFFYYLYSMIYTLVTTS
;
A
#
# COMPACT_ATOMS: atom_id res chain seq x y z
N MET A 1 33.67 -0.90 2.89
CA MET A 1 32.86 0.21 3.44
C MET A 1 31.53 -0.38 3.86
N ALA A 2 31.29 -0.54 5.17
CA ALA A 2 30.27 -1.44 5.74
C ALA A 2 28.80 -0.98 5.60
N PHE A 3 28.53 0.09 4.84
CA PHE A 3 27.17 0.55 4.55
C PHE A 3 27.07 0.87 3.06
N THR A 4 26.58 -0.08 2.27
CA THR A 4 26.29 0.16 0.86
C THR A 4 25.00 0.97 0.76
N PHE A 5 24.91 1.88 -0.22
CA PHE A 5 23.70 2.65 -0.52
C PHE A 5 22.46 1.75 -0.67
N ALA A 6 22.67 0.54 -1.20
CA ALA A 6 21.70 -0.54 -1.29
C ALA A 6 21.10 -0.97 0.06
N ALA A 7 21.93 -1.18 1.08
CA ALA A 7 21.49 -1.58 2.41
C ALA A 7 20.69 -0.47 3.10
N LEU A 8 21.08 0.80 2.92
CA LEU A 8 20.34 1.95 3.42
C LEU A 8 18.94 2.03 2.79
N CYS A 9 18.84 1.83 1.48
CA CYS A 9 17.55 1.81 0.77
C CYS A 9 16.62 0.70 1.29
N TYR A 10 17.15 -0.51 1.49
CA TYR A 10 16.35 -1.61 2.06
C TYR A 10 15.90 -1.33 3.48
N LEU A 11 16.73 -0.69 4.31
CA LEU A 11 16.37 -0.31 5.67
C LEU A 11 15.20 0.70 5.68
N ILE A 12 15.30 1.76 4.87
CA ILE A 12 14.22 2.75 4.73
C ILE A 12 12.94 2.08 4.18
N ALA A 13 13.08 1.21 3.18
CA ALA A 13 11.94 0.48 2.61
C ALA A 13 11.27 -0.44 3.63
N LEU A 14 12.04 -1.10 4.50
CA LEU A 14 11.51 -1.96 5.56
C LEU A 14 10.68 -1.16 6.57
N ILE A 15 11.18 0.00 7.00
CA ILE A 15 10.43 0.90 7.87
C ILE A 15 9.16 1.41 7.17
N ALA A 16 9.28 1.87 5.92
CA ALA A 16 8.15 2.37 5.15
C ALA A 16 7.07 1.30 4.91
N VAL A 17 7.46 0.04 4.63
CA VAL A 17 6.51 -1.05 4.43
C VAL A 17 5.82 -1.43 5.74
N ALA A 18 6.49 -1.33 6.89
CA ALA A 18 5.86 -1.53 8.19
C ALA A 18 4.75 -0.50 8.46
N PHE A 19 4.99 0.77 8.13
CA PHE A 19 3.94 1.80 8.17
C PHE A 19 2.81 1.51 7.18
N CYS A 20 3.11 1.04 5.96
CA CYS A 20 2.09 0.66 4.98
C CYS A 20 1.24 -0.51 5.47
N ILE A 21 1.83 -1.51 6.15
CA ILE A 21 1.08 -2.62 6.76
C ILE A 21 0.10 -2.09 7.82
N PHE A 22 0.55 -1.17 8.67
CA PHE A 22 -0.32 -0.55 9.66
C PHE A 22 -1.51 0.19 9.02
N PHE A 23 -1.26 1.00 7.98
CA PHE A 23 -2.32 1.68 7.24
C PHE A 23 -3.26 0.72 6.50
N ALA A 24 -2.73 -0.38 5.94
CA ALA A 24 -3.54 -1.40 5.27
C ALA A 24 -4.47 -2.12 6.27
N ILE A 25 -3.98 -2.44 7.47
CA ILE A 25 -4.80 -3.05 8.54
C ILE A 25 -5.89 -2.07 9.00
N PHE A 26 -5.55 -0.79 9.20
CA PHE A 26 -6.55 0.21 9.59
C PHE A 26 -7.64 0.38 8.51
N THR A 27 -7.24 0.44 7.24
CA THR A 27 -8.14 0.49 6.08
C THR A 27 -9.06 -0.74 6.08
N PHE A 28 -8.52 -1.94 6.33
CA PHE A 28 -9.31 -3.16 6.44
C PHE A 28 -10.35 -3.10 7.56
N ILE A 29 -9.95 -2.66 8.76
CA ILE A 29 -10.86 -2.51 9.91
C ILE A 29 -11.97 -1.51 9.60
N CYS A 30 -11.66 -0.36 8.98
CA CYS A 30 -12.69 0.61 8.58
C CYS A 30 -13.70 0.02 7.59
N ILE A 31 -13.26 -0.81 6.65
CA ILE A 31 -14.18 -1.45 5.69
C ILE A 31 -15.03 -2.53 6.38
N ASP A 32 -14.49 -3.25 7.37
CA ASP A 32 -15.25 -4.22 8.18
C ASP A 32 -16.27 -3.53 9.12
N GLU A 33 -15.92 -2.37 9.69
CA GLU A 33 -16.85 -1.50 10.43
C GLU A 33 -17.99 -0.99 9.54
N LEU A 34 -17.71 -0.64 8.28
CA LEU A 34 -18.73 -0.27 7.30
C LEU A 34 -19.71 -1.42 7.02
N LYS A 35 -19.21 -2.66 6.96
CA LYS A 35 -20.04 -3.87 6.73
C LYS A 35 -21.00 -4.16 7.89
N THR A 36 -20.59 -3.83 9.11
CA THR A 36 -21.34 -4.09 10.33
C THR A 36 -22.25 -2.93 10.74
N GLU A 37 -22.36 -1.87 9.91
CA GLU A 37 -23.25 -0.71 10.05
C GLU A 37 -23.11 0.07 11.38
N TYR A 38 -21.97 -0.02 12.08
CA TYR A 38 -21.82 0.58 13.41
C TYR A 38 -21.67 2.12 13.43
N LYS A 39 -21.33 2.76 12.30
CA LYS A 39 -21.03 4.22 12.21
C LYS A 39 -21.59 4.84 10.94
N ASN A 40 -21.71 6.18 10.94
CA ASN A 40 -22.11 6.94 9.76
C ASN A 40 -21.15 6.67 8.57
N PRO A 41 -21.67 6.18 7.43
CA PRO A 41 -20.84 5.73 6.30
C PRO A 41 -20.08 6.89 5.63
N ILE A 42 -20.65 8.09 5.66
CA ILE A 42 -20.07 9.31 5.05
C ILE A 42 -18.78 9.72 5.79
N GLU A 43 -18.82 9.71 7.12
CA GLU A 43 -17.67 10.09 7.95
C GLU A 43 -16.51 9.09 7.79
N GLN A 44 -16.84 7.80 7.70
CA GLN A 44 -15.84 6.75 7.48
C GLN A 44 -15.23 6.78 6.08
N CYS A 45 -16.02 7.07 5.03
CA CYS A 45 -15.46 7.25 3.69
C CYS A 45 -14.48 8.43 3.63
N ARG A 46 -14.75 9.52 4.35
CA ARG A 46 -13.83 10.67 4.45
C ARG A 46 -12.50 10.27 5.10
N ILE A 47 -12.55 9.55 6.21
CA ILE A 47 -11.35 9.04 6.91
C ILE A 47 -10.58 8.07 6.01
N LEU A 48 -11.28 7.12 5.38
CA LEU A 48 -10.71 6.11 4.49
C LEU A 48 -9.97 6.76 3.31
N ASN A 49 -10.58 7.77 2.70
CA ASN A 49 -9.98 8.47 1.58
C ASN A 49 -8.76 9.32 1.97
N GLN A 50 -8.80 9.97 3.13
CA GLN A 50 -7.65 10.69 3.67
C GLN A 50 -6.48 9.75 4.01
N LEU A 51 -6.75 8.49 4.34
CA LEU A 51 -5.74 7.50 4.71
C LEU A 51 -5.12 6.75 3.51
N ILE A 52 -5.88 6.56 2.44
CA ILE A 52 -5.38 5.85 1.24
C ILE A 52 -4.36 6.67 0.44
N LEU A 53 -4.51 7.99 0.44
CA LEU A 53 -3.56 8.92 -0.17
C LEU A 53 -2.13 8.79 0.39
N PRO A 54 -1.91 8.87 1.72
CA PRO A 54 -0.58 8.69 2.30
C PRO A 54 -0.04 7.26 2.11
N GLU A 55 -0.89 6.23 2.08
CA GLU A 55 -0.44 4.87 1.77
C GLU A 55 0.15 4.78 0.36
N TYR A 56 -0.55 5.30 -0.65
CA TYR A 56 -0.07 5.31 -2.04
C TYR A 56 1.18 6.17 -2.21
N LEU A 57 1.25 7.31 -1.52
CA LEU A 57 2.41 8.19 -1.55
C LEU A 57 3.64 7.51 -0.93
N LEU A 58 3.48 6.82 0.20
CA LEU A 58 4.56 6.03 0.81
C LEU A 58 4.99 4.88 -0.11
N HIS A 59 4.04 4.16 -0.70
CA HIS A 59 4.32 3.07 -1.62
C HIS A 59 5.12 3.51 -2.86
N PHE A 60 4.67 4.60 -3.48
CA PHE A 60 5.37 5.20 -4.60
C PHE A 60 6.74 5.76 -4.19
N GLY A 61 6.82 6.37 -2.99
CA GLY A 61 8.05 6.91 -2.42
C GLY A 61 9.15 5.85 -2.28
N PHE A 62 8.88 4.74 -1.59
CA PHE A 62 9.90 3.71 -1.43
C PHE A 62 10.20 2.96 -2.74
N SER A 63 9.21 2.81 -3.63
CA SER A 63 9.46 2.20 -4.93
C SER A 63 10.36 3.07 -5.82
N SER A 64 10.20 4.40 -5.79
CA SER A 64 11.11 5.31 -6.47
C SER A 64 12.54 5.22 -5.93
N LEU A 65 12.71 5.03 -4.62
CA LEU A 65 14.02 4.79 -4.01
C LEU A 65 14.67 3.50 -4.53
N PHE A 66 13.90 2.43 -4.76
CA PHE A 66 14.42 1.20 -5.36
C PHE A 66 14.91 1.39 -6.80
N VAL A 67 14.25 2.25 -7.58
CA VAL A 67 14.70 2.62 -8.93
C VAL A 67 16.04 3.37 -8.87
N PHE A 68 16.19 4.34 -7.95
CA PHE A 68 17.46 5.04 -7.75
C PHE A 68 18.60 4.15 -7.25
N SER A 69 18.28 3.12 -6.48
CA SER A 69 19.24 2.11 -5.98
C SER A 69 19.64 1.06 -7.05
N MET A 70 19.06 1.12 -8.26
CA MET A 70 19.21 0.13 -9.34
C MET A 70 18.93 -1.32 -8.90
N GLN A 71 17.99 -1.50 -7.97
CA GLN A 71 17.61 -2.82 -7.46
C GLN A 71 16.44 -3.38 -8.25
N TRP A 72 16.75 -3.97 -9.41
CA TRP A 72 15.76 -4.49 -10.35
C TRP A 72 14.81 -5.54 -9.74
N GLY A 73 15.28 -6.39 -8.82
CA GLY A 73 14.44 -7.38 -8.14
C GLY A 73 13.28 -6.77 -7.35
N GLY A 74 13.56 -5.74 -6.55
CA GLY A 74 12.54 -5.01 -5.80
C GLY A 74 11.60 -4.22 -6.71
N VAL A 75 12.13 -3.60 -7.77
CA VAL A 75 11.31 -2.84 -8.72
C VAL A 75 10.32 -3.74 -9.47
N ILE A 76 10.78 -4.90 -9.97
CA ILE A 76 9.92 -5.86 -10.68
C ILE A 76 8.84 -6.40 -9.75
N TRP A 77 9.18 -6.68 -8.48
CA TRP A 77 8.21 -7.15 -7.51
C TRP A 77 7.10 -6.12 -7.21
N ASN A 78 7.43 -4.83 -7.11
CA ASN A 78 6.46 -3.75 -6.83
C ASN A 78 5.72 -3.23 -8.08
N ALA A 79 6.25 -3.47 -9.28
CA ALA A 79 5.65 -3.04 -10.54
C ALA A 79 4.16 -3.41 -10.72
N PRO A 80 3.72 -4.66 -10.45
CA PRO A 80 2.30 -5.03 -10.59
C PRO A 80 1.39 -4.24 -9.63
N LEU A 81 1.83 -3.97 -8.40
CA LEU A 81 1.04 -3.23 -7.42
C LEU A 81 0.91 -1.75 -7.82
N ILE A 82 1.99 -1.15 -8.34
CA ILE A 82 2.00 0.23 -8.84
C ILE A 82 1.12 0.36 -10.08
N ALA A 83 1.23 -0.58 -11.03
CA ALA A 83 0.38 -0.61 -12.21
C ALA A 83 -1.10 -0.69 -11.82
N TYR A 84 -1.42 -1.50 -10.80
CA TYR A 84 -2.77 -1.58 -10.24
C TYR A 84 -3.23 -0.25 -9.60
N HIS A 85 -2.37 0.42 -8.83
CA HIS A 85 -2.69 1.74 -8.27
C HIS A 85 -2.92 2.82 -9.35
N ILE A 86 -2.11 2.82 -10.42
CA ILE A 86 -2.27 3.73 -11.56
C ILE A 86 -3.57 3.43 -12.32
N HIS A 87 -3.82 2.16 -12.63
CA HIS A 87 -5.05 1.74 -13.33
C HIS A 87 -6.30 2.17 -12.55
N ARG A 88 -6.27 2.00 -11.23
CA ARG A 88 -7.36 2.43 -10.35
C ARG A 88 -7.51 3.94 -10.27
N TYR A 89 -6.40 4.69 -10.27
CA TYR A 89 -6.44 6.15 -10.31
C TYR A 89 -7.00 6.68 -11.65
N MET A 90 -6.76 5.98 -12.76
CA MET A 90 -7.29 6.37 -14.07
C MET A 90 -8.76 5.99 -14.26
N ASN A 91 -9.17 4.83 -13.75
CA ASN A 91 -10.54 4.32 -13.89
C ASN A 91 -11.51 4.81 -12.79
N ARG A 92 -11.15 5.89 -12.09
CA ARG A 92 -12.04 6.51 -11.10
C ARG A 92 -13.23 7.20 -11.79
N PRO A 93 -14.48 6.97 -11.35
CA PRO A 93 -15.60 7.78 -11.82
C PRO A 93 -15.41 9.23 -11.35
N VAL A 94 -15.82 10.18 -12.19
CA VAL A 94 -15.64 11.61 -11.94
C VAL A 94 -16.57 12.03 -10.80
N MET A 95 -16.03 12.21 -9.59
CA MET A 95 -16.78 12.67 -8.42
C MET A 95 -16.61 14.18 -8.22
N SER A 96 -17.62 14.83 -7.64
CA SER A 96 -17.61 16.24 -7.26
C SER A 96 -16.68 16.53 -6.08
N ASP A 97 -16.31 15.51 -5.31
CA ASP A 97 -15.50 15.63 -4.10
C ASP A 97 -14.19 14.85 -4.24
N SER A 98 -13.13 15.33 -3.60
CA SER A 98 -11.78 14.78 -3.79
C SER A 98 -11.65 13.43 -3.07
N GLY A 99 -12.03 12.31 -3.70
CA GLY A 99 -11.82 10.98 -3.14
C GLY A 99 -12.00 9.78 -4.07
N ILE A 100 -11.45 8.63 -3.67
CA ILE A 100 -11.49 7.37 -4.44
C ILE A 100 -12.76 6.56 -4.15
N TYR A 101 -13.39 6.75 -2.98
CA TYR A 101 -14.60 6.04 -2.58
C TYR A 101 -15.78 6.99 -2.41
N ASP A 102 -16.86 6.75 -3.16
CA ASP A 102 -18.14 7.42 -2.93
C ASP A 102 -18.88 6.72 -1.79
N PRO A 103 -19.40 7.44 -0.79
CA PRO A 103 -20.29 6.86 0.21
C PRO A 103 -21.54 6.20 -0.41
N THR A 104 -21.99 6.64 -1.60
CA THR A 104 -23.20 6.08 -2.24
C THR A 104 -22.94 4.76 -2.97
N THR A 105 -21.75 4.57 -3.57
CA THR A 105 -21.42 3.32 -4.30
C THR A 105 -20.86 2.24 -3.40
N ILE A 106 -20.14 2.60 -2.32
CA ILE A 106 -19.47 1.62 -1.45
C ILE A 106 -20.42 0.85 -0.54
N MET A 107 -21.64 1.36 -0.33
CA MET A 107 -22.70 0.66 0.42
C MET A 107 -23.32 -0.49 -0.38
N SER A 108 -23.08 -0.57 -1.70
CA SER A 108 -23.50 -1.75 -2.46
C SER A 108 -22.68 -2.98 -2.04
N GLN A 109 -23.36 -4.09 -1.73
CA GLN A 109 -22.72 -5.30 -1.22
C GLN A 109 -21.61 -5.84 -2.14
N SER A 110 -21.76 -5.68 -3.47
CA SER A 110 -20.76 -6.09 -4.44
C SER A 110 -19.47 -5.26 -4.36
N GLU A 111 -19.59 -3.94 -4.28
CA GLU A 111 -18.44 -3.04 -4.20
C GLU A 111 -17.73 -3.17 -2.85
N LEU A 112 -18.48 -3.37 -1.77
CA LEU A 112 -17.91 -3.61 -0.45
C LEU A 112 -17.09 -4.92 -0.40
N GLN A 113 -17.61 -6.00 -0.98
CA GLN A 113 -16.88 -7.26 -1.07
C GLN A 113 -15.62 -7.15 -1.94
N ASN A 114 -15.70 -6.38 -3.03
CA ASN A 114 -14.54 -6.09 -3.87
C ASN A 114 -13.48 -5.30 -3.09
N ALA A 115 -13.86 -4.24 -2.39
CA ALA A 115 -12.96 -3.42 -1.56
C ALA A 115 -12.30 -4.24 -0.44
N LEU A 116 -13.05 -5.14 0.21
CA LEU A 116 -12.50 -6.08 1.21
C LEU A 116 -11.47 -7.01 0.56
N ARG A 117 -11.80 -7.64 -0.57
CA ARG A 117 -10.89 -8.55 -1.27
C ARG A 117 -9.60 -7.84 -1.68
N GLU A 118 -9.70 -6.60 -2.15
CA GLU A 118 -8.54 -5.78 -2.49
C GLU A 118 -7.69 -5.44 -1.27
N GLY A 119 -8.31 -5.11 -0.13
CA GLY A 119 -7.62 -4.89 1.14
C GLY A 119 -6.81 -6.13 1.58
N TRP A 120 -7.40 -7.32 1.48
CA TRP A 120 -6.72 -8.58 1.78
C TRP A 120 -5.55 -8.87 0.84
N ILE A 121 -5.71 -8.63 -0.46
CA ILE A 121 -4.64 -8.82 -1.45
C ILE A 121 -3.48 -7.86 -1.18
N LYS A 122 -3.76 -6.58 -0.92
CA LYS A 122 -2.74 -5.58 -0.58
C LYS A 122 -2.00 -5.94 0.70
N LEU A 123 -2.72 -6.34 1.74
CA LEU A 123 -2.13 -6.77 3.01
C LEU A 123 -1.18 -7.96 2.80
N GLY A 124 -1.63 -8.98 2.07
CA GLY A 124 -0.79 -10.15 1.74
C GLY A 124 0.46 -9.77 0.96
N PHE A 125 0.32 -8.85 -0.02
CA PHE A 125 1.45 -8.36 -0.79
C PHE A 125 2.48 -7.61 0.07
N TYR A 126 2.03 -6.70 0.96
CA TYR A 126 2.94 -5.98 1.86
C TYR A 126 3.64 -6.91 2.84
N LEU A 127 2.94 -7.93 3.36
CA LEU A 127 3.52 -8.92 4.25
C LEU A 127 4.64 -9.72 3.57
N ILE A 128 4.40 -10.22 2.35
CA ILE A 128 5.44 -10.95 1.59
C ILE A 128 6.60 -10.02 1.25
N SER A 129 6.31 -8.78 0.86
CA SER A 129 7.33 -7.78 0.55
C SER A 129 8.20 -7.44 1.77
N PHE A 130 7.63 -7.42 2.98
CA PHE A 130 8.38 -7.21 4.22
C PHE A 130 9.45 -8.28 4.42
N PHE A 131 9.09 -9.57 4.29
CA PHE A 131 10.07 -10.65 4.40
C PHE A 131 11.12 -10.61 3.28
N TYR A 132 10.72 -10.25 2.06
CA TYR A 132 11.63 -10.08 0.94
C TYR A 132 12.67 -8.97 1.18
N TYR A 133 12.25 -7.80 1.68
CA TYR A 133 13.18 -6.70 2.00
C TYR A 133 14.11 -7.05 3.15
N LEU A 134 13.60 -7.75 4.16
CA LEU A 134 14.42 -8.24 5.27
C LEU A 134 15.51 -9.20 4.76
N TYR A 135 15.14 -10.19 3.94
CA TYR A 135 16.09 -11.13 3.34
C TYR A 135 17.13 -10.40 2.47
N SER A 136 16.67 -9.50 1.60
CA SER A 136 17.54 -8.77 0.68
C SER A 136 18.52 -7.86 1.43
N MET A 137 18.07 -7.21 2.51
CA MET A 137 18.92 -6.43 3.40
C MET A 137 20.03 -7.30 4.02
N ILE A 138 19.68 -8.43 4.63
CA ILE A 138 20.66 -9.34 5.26
C ILE A 138 21.65 -9.86 4.21
N TYR A 139 21.15 -10.30 3.06
CA TYR A 139 21.99 -10.80 1.97
C TYR A 139 23.00 -9.73 1.50
N THR A 140 22.54 -8.49 1.28
CA THR A 140 23.45 -7.40 0.89
C THR A 140 24.47 -7.06 1.96
N LEU A 141 24.12 -7.14 3.25
CA LEU A 141 25.06 -6.89 4.34
C LEU A 141 26.12 -7.99 4.46
N VAL A 142 25.72 -9.26 4.36
CA VAL A 142 26.63 -10.42 4.47
C VAL A 142 27.53 -10.57 3.26
N THR A 143 27.05 -10.22 2.06
CA THR A 143 27.87 -10.30 0.84
C THR A 143 28.84 -9.12 0.68
N THR A 144 28.63 -8.04 1.44
CA THR A 144 29.48 -6.84 1.40
C THR A 144 30.46 -6.74 2.57
N SER A 145 30.34 -7.64 3.55
CA SER A 145 31.35 -7.91 4.58
C SER A 145 32.45 -8.82 4.07
#